data_AF-A0A2W5BHL2-F1
#
_entry.id   AF-A0A2W5BHL2-F1
#
_cell.length_a   1.000
_cell.length_b   1.000
_cell.length_c   1.000
_cell.angle_alpha   90.00
_cell.angle_beta   90.00
_cell.angle_gamma   90.00
#
_symmetry.space_group_name_H-M   'P 1'
#
loop_
_entity.id
_entity.type
_entity.pdbx_description
1 polymer ?
#
loop_
_entity_poly.entity_id
_entity_poly.type
_entity_poly.pdbx_seq_one_letter_code
_entity_poly.pdbx_strand_id
1 'polypeptide(L)'
;MPAGEGDPLRTITMVGARLSGRELSPADAGYLSKVFSICADRNIGVAPDVELRVANLEYGCDFLARPEKSDLVVLSYIFYEPSMIGLHRVQDYVRQSSLAANNDSWHNALLETGTKLAVNVIEGDGRCELPTSFIDRAPFRHTETIAAPDINKNFALLRR
;
A
#
# COMPACT_ATOMS: atom_id res chain seq x y z
N MET A 1 -7.42 30.43 -4.01
CA MET A 1 -7.26 29.74 -5.31
C MET A 1 -7.97 28.40 -5.18
N PRO A 2 -8.88 28.01 -6.10
CA PRO A 2 -9.54 26.70 -6.03
C PRO A 2 -8.53 25.58 -6.34
N ALA A 3 -8.80 24.39 -5.80
CA ALA A 3 -7.93 23.22 -5.81
C ALA A 3 -7.39 22.89 -7.22
N GLY A 4 -6.07 22.72 -7.30
CA GLY A 4 -5.31 22.61 -8.53
C GLY A 4 -5.74 21.45 -9.42
N GLU A 5 -5.98 21.80 -10.68
CA GLU A 5 -6.07 20.89 -11.83
C GLU A 5 -4.80 20.04 -11.91
N GLY A 6 -4.96 18.74 -11.77
CA GLY A 6 -3.98 17.75 -12.19
C GLY A 6 -4.72 16.59 -12.82
N ASP A 7 -4.14 15.97 -13.85
CA ASP A 7 -4.73 14.83 -14.52
C ASP A 7 -5.22 13.79 -13.51
N PRO A 8 -6.43 13.23 -13.72
CA PRO A 8 -6.99 12.23 -12.82
C PRO A 8 -6.06 11.02 -12.70
N LEU A 9 -6.08 10.38 -11.54
CA LEU A 9 -5.37 9.13 -11.30
C LEU A 9 -5.93 8.05 -12.23
N ARG A 10 -5.06 7.41 -13.00
CA ARG A 10 -5.41 6.37 -13.98
C ARG A 10 -4.87 4.99 -13.63
N THR A 11 -3.92 4.90 -12.71
CA THR A 11 -3.35 3.61 -12.29
C THR A 11 -3.18 3.57 -10.78
N ILE A 12 -3.73 2.54 -10.15
CA ILE A 12 -3.59 2.24 -8.72
C ILE A 12 -2.85 0.91 -8.59
N THR A 13 -1.72 0.91 -7.89
CA THR A 13 -0.97 -0.31 -7.59
C THR A 13 -1.07 -0.61 -6.10
N MET A 14 -1.61 -1.77 -5.76
CA MET A 14 -1.61 -2.27 -4.39
C MET A 14 -0.45 -3.24 -4.19
N VAL A 15 0.51 -2.86 -3.36
CA VAL A 15 1.66 -3.68 -2.96
C VAL A 15 1.29 -4.40 -1.67
N GLY A 16 1.49 -5.71 -1.61
CA GLY A 16 1.17 -6.53 -0.43
C GLY A 16 -0.31 -6.82 -0.21
N ALA A 17 -1.17 -6.48 -1.17
CA ALA A 17 -2.58 -6.81 -1.10
C ALA A 17 -2.82 -8.32 -1.22
N ARG A 18 -3.82 -8.82 -0.49
CA ARG A 18 -4.18 -10.23 -0.45
C ARG A 18 -5.30 -10.49 -1.46
N LEU A 19 -5.15 -11.54 -2.24
CA LEU A 19 -6.16 -11.96 -3.21
C LEU A 19 -6.92 -13.19 -2.70
N SER A 20 -8.24 -13.18 -2.84
CA SER A 20 -9.11 -14.35 -2.70
C SER A 20 -9.50 -14.83 -4.10
N GLY A 21 -8.71 -15.74 -4.65
CA GLY A 21 -8.82 -16.11 -6.07
C GLY A 21 -8.36 -14.97 -6.98
N ARG A 22 -9.30 -14.34 -7.69
CA ARG A 22 -9.02 -13.21 -8.60
C ARG A 22 -9.42 -11.85 -8.04
N GLU A 23 -10.03 -11.82 -6.86
CA GLU A 23 -10.56 -10.61 -6.24
C GLU A 23 -9.71 -10.18 -5.05
N LEU A 24 -9.73 -8.89 -4.72
CA LEU A 24 -9.14 -8.40 -3.48
C LEU A 24 -9.82 -9.05 -2.27
N SER A 25 -9.04 -9.28 -1.22
CA SER A 25 -9.62 -9.67 0.07
C SER A 25 -10.57 -8.57 0.58
N PRO A 26 -11.55 -8.90 1.43
CA PRO A 26 -12.45 -7.89 2.01
C PRO A 26 -11.72 -6.75 2.74
N ALA A 27 -10.56 -7.03 3.33
CA ALA A 27 -9.75 -6.01 3.99
C ALA A 27 -9.13 -5.04 2.99
N ASP A 28 -8.51 -5.56 1.92
CA ASP A 28 -7.86 -4.74 0.88
C ASP A 28 -8.89 -3.93 0.09
N ALA A 29 -10.06 -4.48 -0.17
CA ALA A 29 -11.19 -3.74 -0.74
C ALA A 29 -11.63 -2.59 0.17
N GLY A 30 -11.62 -2.80 1.49
CA GLY A 30 -11.86 -1.76 2.49
C GLY A 30 -10.82 -0.63 2.45
N TYR A 31 -9.53 -0.97 2.30
CA TYR A 31 -8.47 0.03 2.14
C TYR A 31 -8.65 0.83 0.87
N LEU A 32 -8.93 0.18 -0.25
CA LEU A 32 -9.19 0.84 -1.52
C LEU A 32 -10.39 1.79 -1.44
N SER A 33 -11.47 1.39 -0.76
CA SER A 33 -12.61 2.27 -0.50
C SER A 33 -12.23 3.50 0.33
N LYS A 34 -11.36 3.34 1.34
CA LYS A 34 -10.88 4.46 2.16
C LYS A 34 -9.97 5.39 1.35
N VAL A 35 -9.14 4.86 0.47
CA VAL A 35 -8.32 5.62 -0.48
C VAL A 35 -9.20 6.50 -1.38
N PHE A 36 -10.30 5.96 -1.92
CA PHE A 36 -11.22 6.78 -2.71
C PHE A 36 -11.89 7.89 -1.90
N SER A 37 -12.22 7.66 -0.63
CA SER A 37 -12.69 8.71 0.27
C SER A 37 -11.63 9.81 0.43
N ILE A 38 -10.35 9.44 0.63
CA ILE A 38 -9.24 10.41 0.73
C ILE A 38 -9.11 11.21 -0.57
N CYS A 39 -9.19 10.55 -1.73
CA CYS A 39 -9.17 11.24 -3.02
C CYS A 39 -10.31 12.26 -3.13
N ALA A 40 -11.54 11.89 -2.74
CA ALA A 40 -12.68 12.80 -2.75
C ALA A 40 -12.49 13.98 -1.79
N ASP A 41 -12.08 13.72 -0.54
CA ASP A 41 -11.85 14.74 0.49
C ASP A 41 -10.75 15.74 0.10
N ARG A 42 -9.77 15.28 -0.69
CA ARG A 42 -8.64 16.07 -1.18
C ARG A 42 -8.86 16.64 -2.60
N ASN A 43 -10.03 16.44 -3.20
CA ASN A 43 -10.35 16.83 -4.57
C ASN A 43 -9.34 16.30 -5.62
N ILE A 44 -8.88 15.07 -5.43
CA ILE A 44 -8.03 14.35 -6.37
C ILE A 44 -8.94 13.52 -7.28
N GLY A 45 -8.97 13.86 -8.57
CA GLY A 45 -9.76 13.11 -9.55
C GLY A 45 -9.24 11.68 -9.74
N VAL A 46 -10.16 10.73 -9.85
CA VAL A 46 -9.88 9.34 -10.25
C VAL A 46 -10.61 9.09 -11.57
N ALA A 47 -9.89 8.54 -12.56
CA ALA A 47 -10.46 8.30 -13.87
C ALA A 47 -11.48 7.13 -13.82
N PRO A 48 -12.56 7.17 -14.62
CA PRO A 48 -13.54 6.08 -14.66
C PRO A 48 -12.98 4.78 -15.22
N ASP A 49 -11.90 4.86 -16.01
CA ASP A 49 -11.14 3.76 -16.61
C ASP A 49 -9.88 3.41 -15.81
N VAL A 50 -9.87 3.70 -14.50
CA VAL A 50 -8.70 3.44 -13.64
C VAL A 50 -8.32 1.96 -13.67
N GLU A 51 -7.04 1.70 -13.88
CA GLU A 51 -6.47 0.36 -13.82
C GLU A 51 -6.02 0.04 -12.39
N LEU A 52 -6.46 -1.10 -11.87
CA LEU A 52 -6.04 -1.63 -10.57
C LEU A 52 -5.05 -2.78 -10.78
N ARG A 53 -3.86 -2.63 -10.19
CA ARG A 53 -2.78 -3.63 -10.22
C ARG A 53 -2.46 -4.12 -8.82
N VAL A 54 -1.95 -5.35 -8.73
CA VAL A 54 -1.41 -5.91 -7.51
C VAL A 54 0.04 -6.30 -7.77
N ALA A 55 0.95 -5.79 -6.95
CA ALA A 55 2.40 -5.99 -7.10
C ALA A 55 2.97 -6.70 -5.86
N ASN A 56 2.81 -8.02 -5.83
CA ASN A 56 3.40 -8.89 -4.81
C ASN A 56 4.65 -9.59 -5.35
N LEU A 57 5.47 -10.22 -4.50
CA LEU A 57 6.61 -11.00 -5.00
C LEU A 57 6.14 -12.22 -5.79
N GLU A 58 6.46 -12.22 -7.08
CA GLU A 58 6.25 -13.32 -8.00
C GLU A 58 7.56 -13.65 -8.72
N TYR A 59 7.97 -14.92 -8.72
CA TYR A 59 9.24 -15.38 -9.31
C TYR A 59 10.48 -14.58 -8.88
N GLY A 60 10.48 -14.07 -7.64
CA GLY A 60 11.60 -13.30 -7.09
C GLY A 60 11.64 -11.82 -7.51
N CYS A 61 10.61 -11.32 -8.18
CA CYS A 61 10.45 -9.89 -8.51
C CYS A 61 9.18 -9.35 -7.85
N ASP A 62 9.25 -8.12 -7.33
CA ASP A 62 8.11 -7.38 -6.78
C ASP A 62 8.15 -5.92 -7.25
N PHE A 63 7.30 -5.07 -6.66
CA PHE A 63 7.25 -3.64 -6.94
C PHE A 63 8.62 -2.94 -6.82
N LEU A 64 9.46 -3.35 -5.86
CA LEU A 64 10.77 -2.73 -5.65
C LEU A 64 11.80 -3.18 -6.69
N ALA A 65 11.69 -4.41 -7.20
CA ALA A 65 12.59 -4.93 -8.22
C ALA A 65 12.20 -4.47 -9.64
N ARG A 66 10.91 -4.20 -9.88
CA ARG A 66 10.38 -3.76 -11.18
C ARG A 66 9.27 -2.70 -10.97
N PRO A 67 9.65 -1.46 -10.63
CA PRO A 67 8.68 -0.38 -10.45
C PRO A 67 7.96 -0.07 -11.76
N GLU A 68 6.66 -0.34 -11.81
CA GLU A 68 5.81 0.03 -12.94
C GLU A 68 5.07 1.34 -12.69
N LYS A 69 4.91 2.15 -13.75
CA LYS A 69 4.21 3.44 -13.70
C LYS A 69 2.87 3.31 -12.97
N SER A 70 2.71 4.10 -11.91
CA SER A 70 1.56 4.09 -11.02
C SER A 70 1.26 5.53 -10.59
N ASP A 71 0.01 5.99 -10.73
CA ASP A 71 -0.36 7.31 -10.23
C ASP A 71 -0.59 7.30 -8.70
N LEU A 72 -1.07 6.16 -8.19
CA LEU A 72 -1.32 5.92 -6.78
C LEU A 72 -0.74 4.56 -6.38
N VAL A 73 -0.07 4.52 -5.24
CA VAL A 73 0.43 3.27 -4.64
C VAL A 73 -0.16 3.09 -3.25
N VAL A 74 -0.79 1.93 -3.01
CA VAL A 74 -1.26 1.49 -1.69
C VAL A 74 -0.33 0.41 -1.18
N LEU A 75 0.38 0.72 -0.10
CA LEU A 75 1.28 -0.18 0.60
C LEU A 75 0.48 -0.89 1.70
N SER A 76 0.03 -2.11 1.39
CA SER A 76 -0.79 -2.94 2.27
C SER A 76 0.09 -3.98 2.96
N TYR A 77 0.04 -4.06 4.29
CA TYR A 77 0.75 -5.08 5.07
C TYR A 77 2.24 -5.21 4.72
N ILE A 78 2.93 -4.06 4.57
CA ILE A 78 4.36 -4.03 4.25
C ILE A 78 5.15 -4.12 5.55
N PHE A 79 5.81 -5.25 5.78
CA PHE A 79 6.61 -5.47 6.99
C PHE A 79 8.11 -5.19 6.75
N TYR A 80 8.70 -4.29 7.54
CA TYR A 80 10.05 -3.74 7.34
C TYR A 80 11.16 -4.45 8.15
N GLU A 81 10.84 -5.29 9.13
CA GLU A 81 11.86 -5.89 10.02
C GLU A 81 12.07 -7.41 9.77
N PRO A 82 13.24 -7.82 9.22
CA PRO A 82 13.53 -9.24 8.94
C PRO A 82 13.87 -10.08 10.18
N SER A 83 14.29 -9.46 11.29
CA SER A 83 15.00 -10.13 12.39
C SER A 83 14.17 -10.37 13.66
N MET A 84 12.97 -9.79 13.79
CA MET A 84 12.22 -9.76 15.05
C MET A 84 11.01 -10.70 15.11
N ILE A 85 10.79 -11.51 14.07
CA ILE A 85 9.61 -12.36 14.01
C ILE A 85 10.02 -13.83 14.09
N GLY A 86 10.12 -14.33 15.33
CA GLY A 86 9.92 -15.75 15.67
C GLY A 86 8.51 -16.26 15.36
N LEU A 87 7.73 -15.55 14.53
CA LEU A 87 6.47 -16.01 13.97
C LEU A 87 6.74 -16.51 12.54
N HIS A 88 6.97 -17.81 12.42
CA HIS A 88 6.78 -18.58 11.19
C HIS A 88 5.36 -18.43 10.56
N ARG A 89 4.52 -17.52 11.07
CA ARG A 89 3.18 -17.22 10.57
C ARG A 89 3.11 -15.97 9.69
N VAL A 90 4.06 -15.03 9.75
CA VAL A 90 4.02 -13.80 8.92
C VAL A 90 4.67 -14.02 7.55
N GLN A 91 5.54 -15.03 7.43
CA GLN A 91 6.24 -15.40 6.18
C GLN A 91 5.31 -15.90 5.06
N ASP A 92 4.06 -16.23 5.36
CA ASP A 92 3.06 -16.64 4.36
C ASP A 92 2.28 -15.44 3.75
N TYR A 93 2.42 -14.23 4.28
CA TYR A 93 1.39 -13.20 4.07
C TYR A 93 1.73 -12.18 3.00
N VAL A 94 2.99 -11.71 2.89
CA VAL A 94 3.43 -10.86 1.78
C VAL A 94 4.92 -11.11 1.56
N ARG A 95 5.25 -11.94 0.57
CA ARG A 95 6.65 -12.07 0.15
C ARG A 95 7.07 -10.74 -0.48
N GLN A 96 8.19 -10.18 -0.02
CA GLN A 96 8.82 -8.98 -0.56
C GLN A 96 10.26 -9.30 -0.96
N SER A 97 10.82 -8.54 -1.89
CA SER A 97 12.21 -8.68 -2.26
C SER A 97 13.12 -8.17 -1.14
N SER A 98 14.40 -8.55 -1.17
CA SER A 98 15.40 -8.10 -0.19
C SER A 98 15.60 -6.59 -0.18
N LEU A 99 15.13 -5.88 -1.21
CA LEU A 99 15.14 -4.42 -1.28
C LEU A 99 14.22 -3.77 -0.24
N ALA A 100 13.23 -4.50 0.28
CA ALA A 100 12.29 -3.95 1.27
C ALA A 100 12.97 -3.50 2.58
N ALA A 101 14.11 -4.11 2.92
CA ALA A 101 14.91 -3.75 4.10
C ALA A 101 15.84 -2.55 3.87
N ASN A 102 15.86 -1.96 2.67
CA ASN A 102 16.64 -0.77 2.37
C ASN A 102 15.77 0.49 2.55
N ASN A 103 16.23 1.38 3.45
CA ASN A 103 15.57 2.64 3.80
C ASN A 103 15.10 3.47 2.61
N ASP A 104 15.85 3.48 1.50
CA ASP A 104 15.56 4.37 0.36
C ASP A 104 14.87 3.64 -0.81
N SER A 105 14.77 2.30 -0.78
CA SER A 105 14.22 1.54 -1.91
C SER A 105 12.74 1.85 -2.19
N TRP A 106 11.93 2.02 -1.14
CA TRP A 106 10.52 2.39 -1.29
C TRP A 106 10.36 3.78 -1.88
N HIS A 107 11.08 4.77 -1.33
CA HIS A 107 11.06 6.12 -1.85
C HIS A 107 11.46 6.17 -3.33
N ASN A 108 12.59 5.54 -3.68
CA ASN A 108 13.11 5.54 -5.05
C ASN A 108 12.16 4.86 -6.03
N ALA A 109 11.55 3.72 -5.65
CA ALA A 109 10.55 3.06 -6.49
C ALA A 109 9.31 3.95 -6.71
N LEU A 110 8.80 4.60 -5.65
CA LEU A 110 7.67 5.52 -5.78
C LEU A 110 8.01 6.73 -6.68
N LEU A 111 9.24 7.24 -6.65
CA LEU A 111 9.70 8.29 -7.56
C LEU A 111 9.76 7.80 -9.01
N GLU A 112 10.37 6.63 -9.25
CA GLU A 112 10.57 6.05 -10.58
C GLU A 112 9.25 5.77 -11.28
N THR A 113 8.23 5.35 -10.53
CA THR A 113 6.88 5.09 -11.05
C THR A 113 6.08 6.36 -11.37
N GLY A 114 6.55 7.54 -10.97
CA GLY A 114 5.81 8.80 -11.10
C GLY A 114 4.60 8.89 -10.17
N THR A 115 4.67 8.21 -9.01
CA THR A 115 3.58 8.18 -8.04
C THR A 115 3.23 9.58 -7.55
N LYS A 116 1.94 9.91 -7.56
CA LYS A 116 1.39 11.19 -7.09
C LYS A 116 0.86 11.09 -5.67
N LEU A 117 0.29 9.93 -5.30
CA LEU A 117 -0.28 9.64 -3.99
C LEU A 117 0.21 8.29 -3.48
N ALA A 118 0.85 8.29 -2.31
CA ALA A 118 1.24 7.07 -1.62
C ALA A 118 0.40 6.90 -0.34
N VAL A 119 -0.16 5.72 -0.14
CA VAL A 119 -0.98 5.40 1.04
C VAL A 119 -0.36 4.20 1.74
N ASN A 120 -0.06 4.36 3.03
CA ASN A 120 0.49 3.30 3.87
C ASN A 120 -0.60 2.76 4.78
N VAL A 121 -0.81 1.45 4.79
CA VAL A 121 -1.73 0.80 5.71
C VAL A 121 -0.91 0.26 6.88
N ILE A 122 -1.27 0.67 8.10
CA ILE A 122 -0.61 0.22 9.33
C ILE A 122 -1.59 -0.44 10.30
N GLU A 123 -1.26 -1.57 10.89
CA GLU A 123 -1.91 -2.16 12.05
C GLU A 123 -1.60 -1.33 13.31
N GLY A 124 -2.59 -1.24 14.21
CA GLY A 124 -2.55 -0.32 15.35
C GLY A 124 -1.43 -0.55 16.37
N ASP A 125 -0.63 -1.62 16.24
CA ASP A 125 0.56 -1.83 17.07
C ASP A 125 1.87 -1.31 16.44
N GLY A 126 1.89 -1.06 15.12
CA GLY A 126 2.96 -0.39 14.36
C GLY A 126 4.36 -1.01 14.48
N ARG A 127 4.51 -2.21 15.05
CA ARG A 127 5.84 -2.72 15.47
C ARG A 127 6.69 -3.30 14.36
N CYS A 128 6.11 -3.58 13.20
CA CYS A 128 6.85 -4.23 12.12
C CYS A 128 6.56 -3.66 10.74
N GLU A 129 5.83 -2.55 10.62
CA GLU A 129 5.36 -2.03 9.33
C GLU A 129 6.27 -0.94 8.78
N LEU A 130 6.18 -0.70 7.47
CA LEU A 130 6.96 0.34 6.79
C LEU A 130 6.74 1.70 7.47
N PRO A 131 7.78 2.33 8.02
CA PRO A 131 7.64 3.66 8.60
C PRO A 131 7.21 4.68 7.53
N THR A 132 6.18 5.48 7.80
CA THR A 132 5.70 6.51 6.87
C THR A 132 6.80 7.50 6.47
N SER A 133 7.82 7.71 7.31
CA SER A 133 9.00 8.55 6.99
C SER A 133 9.85 8.04 5.83
N PHE A 134 9.68 6.79 5.40
CA PHE A 134 10.36 6.21 4.24
C PHE A 134 9.64 6.52 2.93
N ILE A 135 8.41 7.05 3.02
CA ILE A 135 7.60 7.42 1.87
C ILE A 135 7.22 8.91 1.89
N ASP A 136 7.19 9.57 3.05
CA ASP A 136 6.79 10.98 3.20
C ASP A 136 7.93 11.97 2.92
N ARG A 137 8.53 11.87 1.74
CA ARG A 137 9.55 12.79 1.23
C ARG A 137 9.09 13.36 -0.11
N ALA A 138 9.37 14.63 -0.39
CA ALA A 138 9.00 15.27 -1.66
C ALA A 138 9.45 14.42 -2.87
N PRO A 139 8.70 14.35 -4.00
CA PRO A 139 7.67 15.27 -4.47
C PRO A 139 6.24 14.67 -4.51
N PHE A 140 5.87 13.78 -3.59
CA PHE A 140 4.49 13.26 -3.54
C PHE A 140 3.49 14.38 -3.23
N ARG A 141 2.32 14.36 -3.89
CA ARG A 141 1.27 15.35 -3.64
C ARG A 141 0.69 15.18 -2.24
N HIS A 142 0.62 13.94 -1.77
CA HIS A 142 0.07 13.60 -0.45
C HIS A 142 0.53 12.20 -0.01
N THR A 143 0.74 12.03 1.29
CA THR A 143 1.00 10.76 1.96
C THR A 143 -0.10 10.56 3.01
N GLU A 144 -0.71 9.38 3.05
CA GLU A 144 -1.75 9.08 4.05
C GLU A 144 -1.46 7.75 4.75
N THR A 145 -1.82 7.67 6.03
CA THR A 145 -1.72 6.45 6.82
C THR A 145 -3.12 5.96 7.20
N ILE A 146 -3.48 4.74 6.80
CA ILE A 146 -4.74 4.10 7.17
C ILE A 146 -4.48 3.10 8.28
N ALA A 147 -5.16 3.23 9.42
CA ALA A 147 -5.13 2.20 10.45
C ALA A 147 -5.97 1.00 10.00
N ALA A 148 -5.35 -0.17 9.87
CA ALA A 148 -6.06 -1.43 9.70
C ALA A 148 -6.92 -1.71 10.94
N PRO A 149 -8.21 -2.10 10.77
CA PRO A 149 -9.03 -2.48 11.91
C PRO A 149 -8.38 -3.68 12.61
N ASP A 150 -8.30 -3.62 13.94
CA ASP A 150 -7.71 -4.66 14.80
C ASP A 150 -8.30 -6.05 14.47
N ILE A 151 -7.58 -6.83 13.65
CA ILE A 151 -8.03 -8.13 13.14
C ILE A 151 -8.27 -9.10 14.32
N ASN A 152 -7.55 -8.93 15.43
CA ASN A 152 -7.69 -9.76 16.61
C ASN A 152 -9.04 -9.55 17.33
N LYS A 153 -9.66 -8.36 17.22
CA LYS A 153 -11.02 -8.13 17.76
C LYS A 153 -12.12 -8.73 16.90
N ASN A 154 -11.93 -8.76 15.58
CA ASN A 154 -12.96 -9.25 14.65
C ASN A 154 -13.02 -10.79 14.59
N PHE A 155 -11.90 -11.51 14.78
CA PHE A 155 -11.94 -12.98 14.90
C PHE A 155 -12.57 -13.49 16.19
N ALA A 156 -12.56 -12.68 17.27
CA ALA A 156 -13.24 -13.04 18.52
C ALA A 156 -14.78 -12.95 18.42
N LEU A 157 -15.29 -12.12 17.51
CA LEU A 157 -16.73 -11.92 17.27
C LEU A 157 -17.33 -12.92 16.28
N LEU A 158 -16.51 -13.53 15.42
CA LEU A 158 -16.94 -14.57 14.47
C LEU A 158 -16.88 -16.00 15.05
N ARG A 159 -16.59 -16.14 16.34
CA ARG A 159 -16.56 -17.44 17.07
C ARG A 159 -17.67 -17.56 18.13
N ARG A 160 -18.76 -16.80 18.02
CA ARG A 160 -19.93 -16.93 18.91
C ARG A 160 -21.18 -17.25 18.12
#